data_AF-A0A661Y0D3-F1
#
_entry.id   AF-A0A661Y0D3-F1
#
_cell.length_a   1.000
_cell.length_b   1.000
_cell.length_c   1.000
_cell.angle_alpha   90.00
_cell.angle_beta   90.00
_cell.angle_gamma   90.00
#
_symmetry.space_group_name_H-M   'P 1'
#
loop_
_entity.id
_entity.type
_entity.pdbx_description
1 polymer ?
#
loop_
_entity_poly.entity_id
_entity_poly.type
_entity_poly.pdbx_seq_one_letter_code
_entity_poly.pdbx_strand_id
1 'polypeptide(L)'
;MSLKVSTTILLILISISSFCQPYLIRDQSVIVIENTSKLSLAWLGGLNNPQFSTMDFNEDHTDDLFIFDKSGGVIIPLVQHGNTGSQDFSFEAKYVKQFPVIKDWALLRDFNCDGYPDIFTYSKFGPGAMVYKNNGQVGDEWFSISDSLLLTYIDFGTSDVTTNLFISRIDIPIIYDYDFDGDLDIFSFNITGFQLEFYKNFSIETGLGCGFDFELKNRCWGYFGESLEEDIIVLGQDCSNVADPERSGAETTIHSGSTLLMLDIDGNGEQDVVMGDV
;
A
#
# COMPACT_ATOMS: atom_id res chain seq x y z
N MET A 1 -2.70 -64.16 -19.36
CA MET A 1 -1.89 -62.96 -19.02
C MET A 1 -2.60 -61.64 -19.38
N SER A 2 -3.42 -61.56 -20.44
CA SER A 2 -4.05 -60.29 -20.86
C SER A 2 -5.18 -59.77 -19.97
N LEU A 3 -5.93 -60.64 -19.27
CA LEU A 3 -7.05 -60.18 -18.44
C LEU A 3 -6.57 -59.32 -17.26
N LYS A 4 -5.45 -59.70 -16.61
CA LYS A 4 -4.85 -58.97 -15.47
C LYS A 4 -4.32 -57.59 -15.88
N VAL A 5 -3.78 -57.47 -17.09
CA VAL A 5 -3.25 -56.18 -17.61
C VAL A 5 -4.40 -55.21 -17.88
N SER A 6 -5.52 -55.68 -18.44
CA SER A 6 -6.71 -54.87 -18.69
C SER A 6 -7.35 -54.33 -17.40
N THR A 7 -7.45 -55.16 -16.35
CA THR A 7 -8.00 -54.71 -15.06
C THR A 7 -7.11 -53.68 -14.38
N THR A 8 -5.79 -53.82 -14.52
CA THR A 8 -4.82 -52.89 -13.92
C THR A 8 -4.85 -51.51 -14.61
N ILE A 9 -4.98 -51.49 -15.94
CA ILE A 9 -5.11 -50.23 -16.71
C ILE A 9 -6.41 -49.51 -16.38
N LEU A 10 -7.53 -50.24 -16.21
CA LEU A 10 -8.81 -49.67 -15.82
C LEU A 10 -8.76 -49.04 -14.41
N LEU A 11 -8.12 -49.70 -13.45
CA LEU A 11 -7.93 -49.16 -12.09
C LEU A 11 -7.04 -47.91 -12.07
N ILE A 12 -6.02 -47.83 -12.94
CA ILE A 12 -5.18 -46.62 -13.09
C ILE A 12 -6.01 -45.48 -13.68
N LEU A 13 -6.84 -45.70 -14.70
CA LEU A 13 -7.68 -44.66 -15.30
C LEU A 13 -8.73 -44.08 -14.33
N ILE A 14 -9.24 -44.88 -13.39
CA ILE A 14 -10.18 -44.44 -12.35
C ILE A 14 -9.48 -43.57 -11.28
N SER A 15 -8.19 -43.81 -11.02
CA SER A 15 -7.42 -42.99 -10.06
C SER A 15 -7.09 -41.59 -10.57
N ILE A 16 -7.08 -41.36 -11.89
CA ILE A 16 -6.78 -40.05 -12.51
C ILE A 16 -8.00 -39.10 -12.46
N SER A 17 -9.20 -39.63 -12.19
CA SER A 17 -10.46 -38.87 -12.14
C SER A 17 -10.92 -38.52 -10.72
N SER A 18 -10.09 -38.80 -9.71
CA SER A 18 -10.42 -38.49 -8.31
C SER A 18 -9.97 -37.07 -7.94
N PHE A 19 -10.86 -36.09 -8.13
CA PHE A 19 -10.71 -34.76 -7.53
C PHE A 19 -11.02 -34.84 -6.03
N CYS A 20 -10.06 -35.33 -5.24
CA CYS A 20 -10.09 -35.21 -3.79
C CYS A 20 -9.11 -34.11 -3.38
N GLN A 21 -9.52 -32.86 -3.53
CA GLN A 21 -8.99 -31.78 -2.72
C GLN A 21 -10.11 -31.37 -1.76
N PRO A 22 -9.88 -31.33 -0.44
CA PRO A 22 -10.82 -30.70 0.45
C PRO A 22 -10.84 -29.21 0.09
N TYR A 23 -11.90 -28.75 -0.58
CA TYR A 23 -12.21 -27.33 -0.60
C TYR A 23 -12.70 -26.97 0.80
N LEU A 24 -11.89 -26.22 1.53
CA LEU A 24 -12.33 -25.62 2.79
C LEU A 24 -13.35 -24.52 2.44
N ILE A 25 -14.63 -24.85 2.48
CA ILE A 25 -15.70 -23.85 2.42
C ILE A 25 -15.94 -23.39 3.85
N ARG A 26 -15.63 -22.12 4.12
CA ARG A 26 -15.92 -21.53 5.42
C ARG A 26 -17.43 -21.43 5.59
N ASP A 27 -17.96 -22.09 6.62
CA ASP A 27 -19.38 -21.92 6.98
C ASP A 27 -19.58 -20.54 7.61
N GLN A 28 -20.29 -19.67 6.90
CA GLN A 28 -20.66 -18.33 7.37
C GLN A 28 -22.14 -18.26 7.79
N SER A 29 -22.86 -19.40 7.82
CA SER A 29 -24.29 -19.44 8.18
C SER A 29 -24.53 -19.17 9.67
N VAL A 30 -23.51 -19.38 10.50
CA VAL A 30 -23.57 -19.11 11.94
C VAL A 30 -23.60 -17.59 12.16
N ILE A 31 -24.75 -17.10 12.61
CA ILE A 31 -24.96 -15.69 12.93
C ILE A 31 -24.28 -15.37 14.26
N VAL A 32 -23.35 -14.41 14.25
CA VAL A 32 -22.69 -13.89 15.45
C VAL A 32 -23.36 -12.57 15.86
N ILE A 33 -23.71 -12.46 17.14
CA ILE A 33 -24.43 -11.31 17.70
C ILE A 33 -23.66 -10.80 18.92
N GLU A 34 -23.40 -9.49 18.97
CA GLU A 34 -22.85 -8.79 20.13
C GLU A 34 -23.80 -7.66 20.55
N ASN A 35 -24.22 -7.63 21.81
CA ASN A 35 -25.06 -6.56 22.38
C ASN A 35 -26.27 -6.16 21.52
N THR A 36 -26.90 -7.12 20.83
CA THR A 36 -28.02 -7.02 19.86
C THR A 36 -27.67 -6.73 18.39
N SER A 37 -26.42 -6.38 18.09
CA SER A 37 -25.94 -6.16 16.72
C SER A 37 -25.48 -7.46 16.08
N LYS A 38 -25.97 -7.75 14.86
CA LYS A 38 -25.42 -8.81 14.02
C LYS A 38 -24.08 -8.37 13.46
N LEU A 39 -23.04 -9.19 13.64
CA LEU A 39 -21.71 -8.94 13.09
C LEU A 39 -21.57 -9.62 11.72
N SER A 40 -21.70 -8.86 10.64
CA SER A 40 -21.63 -9.36 9.24
C SER A 40 -20.25 -9.92 8.88
N LEU A 41 -19.20 -9.35 9.46
CA LEU A 41 -17.79 -9.71 9.21
C LEU A 41 -17.17 -10.52 10.37
N ALA A 42 -17.98 -11.13 11.25
CA ALA A 42 -17.48 -11.90 12.39
C ALA A 42 -16.52 -13.03 12.00
N TRP A 43 -16.69 -13.53 10.78
CA TRP A 43 -15.88 -14.57 10.18
C TRP A 43 -14.90 -13.99 9.15
N LEU A 44 -14.42 -12.76 9.29
CA LEU A 44 -13.31 -12.26 8.49
C LEU A 44 -11.95 -12.65 9.10
N GLY A 45 -11.94 -12.94 10.40
CA GLY A 45 -10.71 -12.97 11.20
C GLY A 45 -10.51 -11.63 11.90
N GLY A 46 -9.33 -11.43 12.48
CA GLY A 46 -8.92 -10.13 13.03
C GLY A 46 -7.94 -9.43 12.09
N LEU A 47 -7.86 -8.11 12.22
CA LEU A 47 -6.82 -7.30 11.60
C LEU A 47 -5.70 -7.09 12.63
N ASN A 48 -4.44 -7.23 12.22
CA ASN A 48 -3.27 -7.02 13.07
C ASN A 48 -2.49 -5.76 12.66
N ASN A 49 -2.19 -5.62 11.37
CA ASN A 49 -1.56 -4.41 10.84
C ASN A 49 -2.22 -4.03 9.51
N PRO A 50 -3.48 -3.54 9.56
CA PRO A 50 -4.24 -3.23 8.36
C PRO A 50 -3.84 -1.88 7.76
N GLN A 51 -3.76 -1.86 6.44
CA GLN A 51 -3.52 -0.67 5.62
C GLN A 51 -4.71 -0.54 4.68
N PHE A 52 -5.35 0.63 4.68
CA PHE A 52 -6.63 0.83 4.02
C PHE A 52 -6.46 1.66 2.74
N SER A 53 -7.22 1.32 1.72
CA SER A 53 -7.43 2.15 0.54
C SER A 53 -8.80 1.83 -0.06
N THR A 54 -9.26 2.61 -1.03
CA THR A 54 -10.51 2.34 -1.74
C THR A 54 -10.25 2.04 -3.21
N MET A 55 -11.16 1.27 -3.80
CA MET A 55 -11.22 0.96 -5.23
C MET A 55 -12.59 0.35 -5.49
N ASP A 56 -13.23 0.65 -6.60
CA ASP A 56 -14.43 -0.07 -7.05
C ASP A 56 -14.01 -1.46 -7.60
N PHE A 57 -14.31 -2.57 -6.92
CA PHE A 57 -13.95 -3.91 -7.40
C PHE A 57 -14.97 -4.50 -8.39
N ASN A 58 -16.22 -4.03 -8.34
CA ASN A 58 -17.34 -4.67 -9.02
C ASN A 58 -17.89 -3.84 -10.20
N GLU A 59 -17.29 -2.70 -10.47
CA GLU A 59 -17.64 -1.70 -11.50
C GLU A 59 -19.05 -1.13 -11.33
N ASP A 60 -19.51 -0.95 -10.09
CA ASP A 60 -20.81 -0.33 -9.78
C ASP A 60 -20.75 1.18 -9.49
N HIS A 61 -19.56 1.78 -9.62
CA HIS A 61 -19.23 3.17 -9.32
C HIS A 61 -19.33 3.57 -7.84
N THR A 62 -19.28 2.58 -6.94
CA THR A 62 -19.14 2.77 -5.50
C THR A 62 -17.76 2.29 -5.05
N ASP A 63 -17.09 3.10 -4.25
CA ASP A 63 -15.81 2.72 -3.65
C ASP A 63 -15.99 1.55 -2.68
N ASP A 64 -15.33 0.43 -2.99
CA ASP A 64 -15.14 -0.69 -2.08
C ASP A 64 -13.92 -0.47 -1.19
N LEU A 65 -13.80 -1.29 -0.14
CA LEU A 65 -12.68 -1.20 0.81
C LEU A 65 -11.62 -2.26 0.51
N PHE A 66 -10.44 -1.79 0.12
CA PHE A 66 -9.22 -2.58 0.06
C PHE A 66 -8.51 -2.54 1.42
N ILE A 67 -8.20 -3.71 1.97
CA ILE A 67 -7.36 -3.82 3.17
C ILE A 67 -6.17 -4.72 2.87
N PHE A 68 -4.96 -4.22 3.09
CA PHE A 68 -3.75 -5.03 3.14
C PHE A 68 -3.32 -5.20 4.59
N ASP A 69 -3.44 -6.40 5.14
CA ASP A 69 -2.87 -6.72 6.44
C ASP A 69 -1.40 -7.12 6.27
N LYS A 70 -0.50 -6.19 6.62
CA LYS A 70 0.96 -6.37 6.52
C LYS A 70 1.48 -7.57 7.32
N SER A 71 0.87 -7.87 8.46
CA SER A 71 1.36 -8.97 9.32
C SER A 71 1.18 -10.33 8.66
N GLY A 72 0.06 -10.50 7.95
CA GLY A 72 -0.22 -11.71 7.18
C GLY A 72 0.26 -11.66 5.73
N GLY A 73 0.54 -10.48 5.19
CA GLY A 73 0.67 -10.27 3.74
C GLY A 73 -0.63 -10.62 3.01
N VAL A 74 -1.78 -10.32 3.63
CA VAL A 74 -3.11 -10.75 3.14
C VAL A 74 -3.89 -9.56 2.64
N ILE A 75 -4.49 -9.71 1.47
CA ILE A 75 -5.45 -8.76 0.90
C ILE A 75 -6.86 -9.20 1.29
N ILE A 76 -7.65 -8.26 1.80
CA ILE A 76 -9.02 -8.47 2.25
C ILE A 76 -9.92 -7.49 1.49
N PRO A 77 -10.49 -7.90 0.34
CA PRO A 77 -11.41 -7.08 -0.43
C PRO A 77 -12.81 -7.12 0.19
N LEU A 78 -13.35 -5.95 0.51
CA LEU A 78 -14.68 -5.78 1.09
C LEU A 78 -15.55 -4.93 0.17
N VAL A 79 -16.52 -5.57 -0.49
CA VAL A 79 -17.46 -4.87 -1.39
C VAL A 79 -18.53 -4.14 -0.59
N GLN A 80 -18.73 -2.86 -0.88
CA GLN A 80 -19.79 -2.02 -0.31
C GLN A 80 -21.13 -2.31 -0.98
N HIS A 81 -22.19 -2.46 -0.19
CA HIS A 81 -23.56 -2.68 -0.70
C HIS A 81 -24.51 -1.53 -0.39
N GLY A 82 -24.12 -0.61 0.50
CA GLY A 82 -24.91 0.55 0.85
C GLY A 82 -24.34 1.86 0.28
N ASN A 83 -24.87 2.98 0.76
CA ASN A 83 -24.40 4.30 0.33
C ASN A 83 -23.06 4.65 0.99
N THR A 84 -22.35 5.64 0.44
CA THR A 84 -21.15 6.22 1.07
C THR A 84 -21.38 6.48 2.57
N GLY A 85 -20.53 5.89 3.42
CA GLY A 85 -20.62 5.99 4.88
C GLY A 85 -21.44 4.91 5.59
N SER A 86 -22.11 3.99 4.87
CA SER A 86 -22.71 2.81 5.50
C SER A 86 -21.69 1.72 5.79
N GLN A 87 -21.87 1.03 6.92
CA GLN A 87 -21.08 -0.14 7.30
C GLN A 87 -21.70 -1.42 6.73
N ASP A 88 -21.95 -1.46 5.42
CA ASP A 88 -22.56 -2.61 4.75
C ASP A 88 -21.59 -3.23 3.75
N PHE A 89 -20.72 -4.11 4.25
CA PHE A 89 -19.65 -4.73 3.48
C PHE A 89 -19.76 -6.25 3.41
N SER A 90 -19.42 -6.84 2.26
CA SER A 90 -19.20 -8.28 2.11
C SER A 90 -17.76 -8.60 1.72
N PHE A 91 -17.19 -9.63 2.35
CA PHE A 91 -15.89 -10.15 1.94
C PHE A 91 -16.01 -11.01 0.68
N GLU A 92 -15.31 -10.63 -0.38
CA GLU A 92 -15.41 -11.25 -1.69
C GLU A 92 -14.06 -11.85 -2.10
N ALA A 93 -13.74 -13.04 -1.57
CA ALA A 93 -12.46 -13.73 -1.78
C ALA A 93 -12.06 -13.91 -3.27
N LYS A 94 -13.04 -13.89 -4.18
CA LYS A 94 -12.82 -13.99 -5.63
C LYS A 94 -11.93 -12.88 -6.18
N TYR A 95 -11.86 -11.71 -5.54
CA TYR A 95 -11.02 -10.60 -5.99
C TYR A 95 -9.57 -10.73 -5.55
N VAL A 96 -9.26 -11.52 -4.51
CA VAL A 96 -7.89 -11.70 -4.01
C VAL A 96 -6.94 -12.19 -5.11
N LYS A 97 -7.41 -13.08 -6.00
CA LYS A 97 -6.60 -13.62 -7.11
C LYS A 97 -6.23 -12.59 -8.17
N GLN A 98 -6.89 -11.43 -8.19
CA GLN A 98 -6.67 -10.38 -9.17
C GLN A 98 -5.46 -9.50 -8.82
N PHE A 99 -5.04 -9.53 -7.56
CA PHE A 99 -3.93 -8.73 -7.07
C PHE A 99 -2.59 -9.48 -7.23
N PRO A 100 -1.50 -8.75 -7.50
CA PRO A 100 -0.17 -9.34 -7.44
C PRO A 100 0.18 -9.74 -6.00
N VAL A 101 1.26 -10.49 -5.83
CA VAL A 101 1.85 -10.71 -4.50
C VAL A 101 2.48 -9.39 -4.05
N ILE A 102 1.90 -8.80 -3.00
CA ILE A 102 2.33 -7.54 -2.39
C ILE A 102 3.19 -7.84 -1.16
N LYS A 103 4.13 -6.92 -0.85
CA LYS A 103 5.05 -7.09 0.27
C LYS A 103 5.20 -5.78 1.05
N ASP A 104 5.29 -5.91 2.37
CA ASP A 104 5.66 -4.87 3.33
C ASP A 104 4.64 -3.73 3.50
N TRP A 105 4.13 -3.09 2.44
CA TRP A 105 3.00 -2.14 2.52
C TRP A 105 2.28 -2.01 1.17
N ALA A 106 1.04 -1.52 1.18
CA ALA A 106 0.20 -1.35 0.00
C ALA A 106 -0.74 -0.14 0.15
N LEU A 107 -0.70 0.78 -0.81
CA LEU A 107 -1.65 1.90 -0.92
C LEU A 107 -2.17 1.97 -2.35
N LEU A 108 -3.49 2.18 -2.52
CA LEU A 108 -4.10 2.32 -3.84
C LEU A 108 -4.33 3.80 -4.16
N ARG A 109 -3.77 4.29 -5.27
CA ARG A 109 -3.90 5.67 -5.76
C ARG A 109 -3.86 5.69 -7.28
N ASP A 110 -4.68 6.51 -7.92
CA ASP A 110 -4.68 6.69 -9.37
C ASP A 110 -3.54 7.64 -9.77
N PHE A 111 -2.40 7.11 -10.22
CA PHE A 111 -1.24 7.95 -10.55
C PHE A 111 -1.28 8.50 -11.98
N ASN A 112 -2.08 7.87 -12.84
CA ASN A 112 -2.10 8.15 -14.28
C ASN A 112 -3.39 8.86 -14.73
N CYS A 113 -4.27 9.17 -13.78
CA CYS A 113 -5.56 9.85 -13.97
C CYS A 113 -6.50 9.11 -14.92
N ASP A 114 -6.47 7.78 -14.93
CA ASP A 114 -7.36 6.95 -15.75
C ASP A 114 -8.66 6.55 -15.03
N GLY A 115 -8.80 6.94 -13.75
CA GLY A 115 -9.96 6.66 -12.90
C GLY A 115 -9.87 5.33 -12.16
N TYR A 116 -8.80 4.54 -12.36
CA TYR A 116 -8.60 3.26 -11.68
C TYR A 116 -7.42 3.34 -10.72
N PRO A 117 -7.63 3.20 -9.40
CA PRO A 117 -6.53 3.23 -8.44
C PRO A 117 -5.48 2.14 -8.73
N ASP A 118 -4.23 2.56 -8.77
CA ASP A 118 -3.02 1.75 -8.96
C ASP A 118 -2.39 1.36 -7.63
N ILE A 119 -1.59 0.30 -7.59
CA ILE A 119 -0.97 -0.18 -6.34
C ILE A 119 0.44 0.40 -6.20
N PHE A 120 0.65 1.20 -5.18
CA PHE A 120 1.97 1.52 -4.65
C PHE A 120 2.33 0.50 -3.57
N THR A 121 3.54 -0.07 -3.64
CA THR A 121 4.04 -1.06 -2.68
C THR A 121 5.56 -0.96 -2.54
N TYR A 122 6.12 -1.54 -1.49
CA TYR A 122 7.58 -1.64 -1.36
C TYR A 122 8.19 -2.43 -2.53
N SER A 123 9.26 -1.88 -3.12
CA SER A 123 9.93 -2.46 -4.28
C SER A 123 10.74 -3.71 -3.92
N LYS A 124 10.69 -4.71 -4.80
CA LYS A 124 11.58 -5.88 -4.74
C LYS A 124 12.95 -5.64 -5.40
N PHE A 125 13.16 -4.48 -6.02
CA PHE A 125 14.36 -4.14 -6.79
C PHE A 125 15.30 -3.17 -6.07
N GLY A 126 14.84 -2.55 -4.98
CA GLY A 126 15.63 -1.64 -4.15
C GLY A 126 14.79 -1.09 -3.00
N PRO A 127 15.39 -0.35 -2.05
CA PRO A 127 14.64 0.36 -1.02
C PRO A 127 13.85 1.51 -1.66
N GLY A 128 12.52 1.49 -1.55
CA GLY A 128 11.66 2.47 -2.20
C GLY A 128 10.33 1.88 -2.65
N ALA A 129 9.56 2.67 -3.38
CA ALA A 129 8.28 2.24 -3.95
C ALA A 129 8.43 1.63 -5.34
N MET A 130 7.59 0.65 -5.64
CA MET A 130 7.26 0.25 -7.01
C MET A 130 5.76 0.42 -7.23
N VAL A 131 5.33 0.54 -8.49
CA VAL A 131 3.93 0.80 -8.84
C VAL A 131 3.43 -0.24 -9.83
N TYR A 132 2.28 -0.83 -9.50
CA TYR A 132 1.49 -1.64 -10.43
C TYR A 132 0.34 -0.81 -10.97
N LYS A 133 0.30 -0.62 -12.29
CA LYS A 133 -0.82 0.01 -12.98
C LYS A 133 -2.04 -0.90 -12.99
N ASN A 134 -3.20 -0.37 -12.65
CA ASN A 134 -4.49 -0.99 -12.89
C ASN A 134 -4.81 -0.95 -14.39
N ASN A 135 -5.30 -2.05 -14.93
CA ASN A 135 -5.63 -2.19 -16.35
C ASN A 135 -7.13 -2.04 -16.62
N GLY A 136 -7.88 -1.40 -15.72
CA GLY A 136 -9.33 -1.25 -15.80
C GLY A 136 -10.07 -2.57 -15.58
N GLN A 137 -9.59 -3.38 -14.64
CA GLN A 137 -10.23 -4.65 -14.24
C GLN A 137 -10.50 -5.66 -15.37
N VAL A 138 -9.70 -5.61 -16.44
CA VAL A 138 -9.86 -6.46 -17.62
C VAL A 138 -9.39 -7.90 -17.36
N GLY A 139 -10.33 -8.85 -17.35
CA GLY A 139 -10.05 -10.28 -17.27
C GLY A 139 -9.47 -10.72 -15.92
N ASP A 140 -8.43 -11.56 -15.95
CA ASP A 140 -7.71 -12.03 -14.75
C ASP A 140 -6.37 -11.28 -14.52
N GLU A 141 -6.08 -10.23 -15.30
CA GLU A 141 -4.82 -9.48 -15.25
C GLU A 141 -5.06 -8.00 -14.92
N TRP A 142 -5.66 -7.76 -13.75
CA TRP A 142 -6.02 -6.41 -13.31
C TRP A 142 -4.82 -5.48 -13.16
N PHE A 143 -3.64 -6.01 -12.87
CA PHE A 143 -2.46 -5.20 -12.56
C PHE A 143 -1.24 -5.60 -13.39
N SER A 144 -0.49 -4.61 -13.86
CA SER A 144 0.80 -4.77 -14.53
C SER A 144 1.85 -3.83 -13.92
N ILE A 145 3.13 -4.18 -13.97
CA ILE A 145 4.18 -3.29 -13.42
C ILE A 145 4.25 -2.03 -14.30
N SER A 146 4.01 -0.87 -13.68
CA SER A 146 4.21 0.44 -14.30
C SER A 146 5.66 0.89 -14.12
N ASP A 147 6.09 0.93 -12.86
CA ASP A 147 7.45 1.26 -12.47
C ASP A 147 7.95 0.25 -11.44
N SER A 148 9.20 -0.19 -11.62
CA SER A 148 9.81 -1.20 -10.75
C SER A 148 10.49 -0.59 -9.52
N LEU A 149 10.85 0.69 -9.55
CA LEU A 149 11.48 1.43 -8.47
C LEU A 149 11.41 2.93 -8.80
N LEU A 150 10.55 3.66 -8.10
CA LEU A 150 10.44 5.11 -8.26
C LEU A 150 11.78 5.79 -7.96
N LEU A 151 12.13 6.76 -8.80
CA LEU A 151 13.33 7.56 -8.68
C LEU A 151 12.98 9.00 -8.33
N THR A 152 13.93 9.69 -7.72
CA THR A 152 13.86 11.11 -7.41
C THR A 152 15.14 11.80 -7.83
N TYR A 153 15.01 13.03 -8.33
CA TYR A 153 16.11 13.97 -8.46
C TYR A 153 16.36 14.67 -7.12
N ILE A 154 17.63 14.95 -6.80
CA ILE A 154 18.03 15.68 -5.61
C ILE A 154 19.09 16.72 -5.99
N ASP A 155 18.80 17.99 -5.76
CA ASP A 155 19.74 19.09 -5.87
C ASP A 155 20.40 19.37 -4.51
N PHE A 156 21.73 19.33 -4.43
CA PHE A 156 22.52 19.72 -3.26
C PHE A 156 23.07 21.16 -3.38
N GLY A 157 22.72 21.88 -4.44
CA GLY A 157 23.20 23.22 -4.77
C GLY A 157 24.60 23.26 -5.39
N THR A 158 25.46 22.28 -5.06
CA THR A 158 26.81 22.12 -5.63
C THR A 158 26.95 20.91 -6.55
N SER A 159 26.00 19.98 -6.46
CA SER A 159 25.95 18.73 -7.21
C SER A 159 24.53 18.22 -7.22
N ASP A 160 24.22 17.35 -8.15
CA ASP A 160 22.93 16.70 -8.26
C ASP A 160 23.07 15.18 -8.40
N VAL A 161 22.01 14.47 -8.05
CA VAL A 161 21.94 13.01 -8.20
C VAL A 161 20.50 12.59 -8.44
N THR A 162 20.33 11.57 -9.27
CA THR A 162 19.09 10.80 -9.35
C THR A 162 19.30 9.50 -8.61
N THR A 163 18.42 9.21 -7.65
CA THR A 163 18.47 8.00 -6.83
C THR A 163 17.07 7.43 -6.65
N ASN A 164 16.96 6.26 -6.03
CA ASN A 164 15.68 5.73 -5.58
C ASN A 164 14.98 6.71 -4.63
N LEU A 165 13.69 6.95 -4.85
CA LEU A 165 12.85 7.62 -3.86
C LEU A 165 12.73 6.67 -2.67
N PHE A 166 13.41 7.00 -1.57
CA PHE A 166 13.52 6.12 -0.44
C PHE A 166 12.19 6.07 0.32
N ILE A 167 11.68 4.86 0.48
CA ILE A 167 10.57 4.55 1.37
C ILE A 167 10.96 3.27 2.08
N SER A 168 10.94 3.32 3.42
CA SER A 168 11.24 2.16 4.22
C SER A 168 10.21 1.06 4.01
N ARG A 169 10.61 -0.18 4.26
CA ARG A 169 9.69 -1.33 4.27
C ARG A 169 8.80 -1.36 5.51
N ILE A 170 9.18 -0.64 6.56
CA ILE A 170 8.43 -0.61 7.82
C ILE A 170 7.44 0.55 7.89
N ASP A 171 7.73 1.65 7.20
CA ASP A 171 6.92 2.87 7.19
C ASP A 171 5.81 2.83 6.13
N ILE A 172 4.79 3.67 6.32
CA ILE A 172 3.74 3.94 5.33
C ILE A 172 3.87 5.40 4.87
N PRO A 173 4.13 5.67 3.57
CA PRO A 173 4.25 7.02 3.06
C PRO A 173 2.88 7.71 2.92
N ILE A 174 2.89 9.04 2.78
CA ILE A 174 1.76 9.78 2.21
C ILE A 174 1.94 9.82 0.71
N ILE A 175 0.87 9.50 -0.02
CA ILE A 175 0.78 9.65 -1.47
C ILE A 175 -0.51 10.42 -1.75
N TYR A 176 -0.36 11.68 -2.18
CA TYR A 176 -1.44 12.67 -2.22
C TYR A 176 -1.05 13.83 -3.15
N ASP A 177 -2.02 14.39 -3.87
CA ASP A 177 -1.87 15.62 -4.66
C ASP A 177 -1.84 16.82 -3.71
N TYR A 178 -0.65 17.22 -3.25
CA TYR A 178 -0.49 18.17 -2.16
C TYR A 178 -0.69 19.63 -2.59
N ASP A 179 -0.36 19.96 -3.84
CA ASP A 179 -0.51 21.31 -4.38
C ASP A 179 -1.68 21.49 -5.37
N PHE A 180 -2.50 20.45 -5.53
CA PHE A 180 -3.75 20.44 -6.28
C PHE A 180 -3.55 20.66 -7.79
N ASP A 181 -2.45 20.17 -8.35
CA ASP A 181 -2.15 20.30 -9.77
C ASP A 181 -2.59 19.07 -10.60
N GLY A 182 -2.97 17.98 -9.92
CA GLY A 182 -3.52 16.77 -10.50
C GLY A 182 -2.54 15.60 -10.61
N ASP A 183 -1.27 15.74 -10.24
CA ASP A 183 -0.38 14.60 -10.02
C ASP A 183 -0.17 14.29 -8.53
N LEU A 184 0.36 13.10 -8.24
CA LEU A 184 0.53 12.64 -6.86
C LEU A 184 1.94 12.94 -6.37
N ASP A 185 2.04 13.71 -5.28
CA ASP A 185 3.26 13.90 -4.51
C ASP A 185 3.46 12.80 -3.46
N ILE A 186 4.68 12.72 -2.91
CA ILE A 186 5.04 11.75 -1.89
C ILE A 186 5.68 12.42 -0.68
N PHE A 187 5.23 12.03 0.51
CA PHE A 187 5.97 12.25 1.75
C PHE A 187 6.41 10.91 2.33
N SER A 188 7.68 10.79 2.69
CA SER A 188 8.21 9.62 3.39
C SER A 188 9.27 10.03 4.37
N PHE A 189 9.48 9.22 5.40
CA PHE A 189 10.64 9.41 6.25
C PHE A 189 11.92 9.15 5.47
N ASN A 190 12.95 9.95 5.76
CA ASN A 190 14.27 9.79 5.21
C ASN A 190 14.89 8.44 5.60
N ILE A 191 16.06 8.13 5.05
CA ILE A 191 16.74 6.85 5.29
C ILE A 191 17.04 6.55 6.76
N THR A 192 17.16 7.58 7.59
CA THR A 192 17.39 7.49 9.02
C THR A 192 16.10 7.36 9.84
N GLY A 193 14.93 7.54 9.23
CA GLY A 193 13.63 7.30 9.83
C GLY A 193 13.06 8.44 10.69
N PHE A 194 13.78 9.54 10.90
CA PHE A 194 13.38 10.57 11.88
C PHE A 194 12.81 11.85 11.27
N GLN A 195 13.11 12.14 10.00
CA GLN A 195 12.71 13.36 9.32
C GLN A 195 11.78 13.06 8.16
N LEU A 196 10.70 13.83 8.05
CA LEU A 196 9.78 13.75 6.93
C LEU A 196 10.32 14.50 5.72
N GLU A 197 10.48 13.79 4.61
CA GLU A 197 10.88 14.36 3.32
C GLU A 197 9.65 14.58 2.43
N PHE A 198 9.70 15.64 1.62
CA PHE A 198 8.69 15.96 0.61
C PHE A 198 9.30 15.83 -0.79
N TYR A 199 8.75 14.90 -1.53
CA TYR A 199 9.06 14.62 -2.93
C TYR A 199 7.92 15.18 -3.77
N LYS A 200 8.17 16.35 -4.38
CA LYS A 200 7.21 16.95 -5.30
C LYS A 200 7.27 16.21 -6.63
N ASN A 201 6.12 15.88 -7.19
CA ASN A 201 5.99 15.41 -8.56
C ASN A 201 5.87 16.61 -9.50
N PHE A 202 6.56 16.54 -10.63
CA PHE A 202 6.62 17.60 -11.64
C PHE A 202 5.98 17.19 -12.96
N SER A 203 5.23 16.08 -12.96
CA SER A 203 4.74 15.46 -14.18
C SER A 203 3.75 16.39 -14.92
N ILE A 204 2.99 17.19 -14.18
CA ILE A 204 2.17 18.25 -14.75
C ILE A 204 3.03 19.40 -15.32
N GLU A 205 3.99 19.95 -14.58
CA GLU A 205 4.77 21.10 -15.05
C GLU A 205 5.76 20.79 -16.18
N THR A 206 6.29 19.57 -16.23
CA THR A 206 7.14 19.13 -17.34
C THR A 206 6.35 18.67 -18.56
N GLY A 207 5.01 18.65 -18.45
CA GLY A 207 4.09 18.35 -19.55
C GLY A 207 3.95 16.86 -19.85
N LEU A 208 4.29 15.99 -18.89
CA LEU A 208 4.04 14.55 -18.97
C LEU A 208 2.56 14.21 -18.71
N GLY A 209 1.81 15.10 -18.08
CA GLY A 209 0.47 14.80 -17.55
C GLY A 209 0.61 14.03 -16.24
N CYS A 210 -0.38 13.22 -15.86
CA CYS A 210 -0.26 12.39 -14.67
C CYS A 210 0.77 11.26 -14.88
N GLY A 211 1.83 11.26 -14.07
CA GLY A 211 2.94 10.32 -14.20
C GLY A 211 3.92 10.39 -13.02
N PHE A 212 5.19 10.10 -13.29
CA PHE A 212 6.26 10.13 -12.28
C PHE A 212 7.40 11.04 -12.73
N ASP A 213 7.61 12.14 -12.03
CA ASP A 213 8.74 13.05 -12.21
C ASP A 213 9.10 13.72 -10.87
N PHE A 214 9.71 12.94 -9.96
CA PHE A 214 9.90 13.40 -8.59
C PHE A 214 11.20 14.19 -8.38
N GLU A 215 11.10 15.25 -7.59
CA GLU A 215 12.22 15.96 -7.01
C GLU A 215 12.05 16.14 -5.50
N LEU A 216 13.11 15.86 -4.74
CA LEU A 216 13.15 16.11 -3.29
C LEU A 216 13.23 17.62 -3.02
N LYS A 217 12.10 18.23 -2.64
CA LYS A 217 12.00 19.67 -2.38
C LYS A 217 12.24 20.05 -0.92
N ASN A 218 11.85 19.20 0.02
CA ASN A 218 12.14 19.41 1.43
C ASN A 218 12.73 18.15 2.04
N ARG A 219 13.90 18.27 2.67
CA ARG A 219 14.54 17.17 3.44
C ARG A 219 13.96 16.99 4.85
N CYS A 220 13.09 17.91 5.23
CA CYS A 220 12.60 18.10 6.59
C CYS A 220 11.38 19.03 6.49
N TRP A 221 10.29 18.46 6.01
CA TRP A 221 9.02 19.14 5.87
C TRP A 221 8.44 19.43 7.26
N GLY A 222 7.86 20.61 7.44
CA GLY A 222 7.28 21.04 8.72
C GLY A 222 8.28 21.37 9.85
N TYR A 223 9.59 21.29 9.61
CA TYR A 223 10.65 21.57 10.60
C TYR A 223 10.50 20.76 11.90
N PHE A 224 10.11 19.49 11.78
CA PHE A 224 10.00 18.57 12.91
C PHE A 224 10.68 17.23 12.60
N GLY A 225 10.88 16.43 13.63
CA GLY A 225 11.28 15.04 13.49
C GLY A 225 10.89 14.20 14.69
N GLU A 226 10.84 12.89 14.50
CA GLU A 226 10.70 11.92 15.58
C GLU A 226 12.00 11.85 16.39
N SER A 227 11.87 11.67 17.69
CA SER A 227 13.02 11.37 18.54
C SER A 227 13.43 9.91 18.34
N LEU A 228 14.73 9.66 18.18
CA LEU A 228 15.27 8.31 18.03
C LEU A 228 15.19 7.48 19.33
N GLU A 229 14.95 8.14 20.48
CA GLU A 229 15.05 7.53 21.81
C GLU A 229 13.73 7.57 22.61
N GLU A 230 12.78 8.41 22.20
CA GLU A 230 11.57 8.71 22.96
C GLU A 230 10.36 8.86 22.01
N ASP A 231 9.16 8.52 22.47
CA ASP A 231 7.89 8.75 21.76
C ASP A 231 7.48 10.23 21.86
N ILE A 232 8.30 11.11 21.26
CA ILE A 232 8.10 12.55 21.19
C ILE A 232 8.43 13.12 19.81
N ILE A 233 7.68 14.15 19.42
CA ILE A 233 8.00 14.99 18.27
C ILE A 233 8.85 16.18 18.72
N VAL A 234 10.00 16.36 18.07
CA VAL A 234 10.89 17.48 18.31
C VAL A 234 10.67 18.55 17.24
N LEU A 235 10.18 19.70 17.67
CA LEU A 235 9.88 20.86 16.81
C LEU A 235 11.10 21.77 16.62
N GLY A 236 11.13 22.51 15.51
CA GLY A 236 12.16 23.51 15.23
C GLY A 236 13.49 22.90 14.81
N GLN A 237 13.46 21.73 14.17
CA GLN A 237 14.65 21.07 13.63
C GLN A 237 15.29 21.97 12.56
N ASP A 238 16.56 22.32 12.74
CA ASP A 238 17.34 23.05 11.73
C ASP A 238 17.91 22.03 10.75
N CYS A 239 17.29 21.95 9.58
CA CYS A 239 17.55 20.91 8.59
C CYS A 239 18.59 21.36 7.56
N SER A 240 19.62 22.05 8.05
CA SER A 240 20.87 22.31 7.34
C SER A 240 21.60 20.99 7.05
N ASN A 241 21.95 20.75 5.78
CA ASN A 241 22.63 19.54 5.29
C ASN A 241 23.77 19.05 6.21
N VAL A 242 23.84 17.74 6.44
CA VAL A 242 24.89 17.12 7.26
C VAL A 242 26.25 17.17 6.52
N ALA A 243 27.31 17.54 7.24
CA ALA A 243 28.67 17.69 6.70
C ALA A 243 29.36 16.36 6.32
N ASP A 244 28.79 15.21 6.68
CA ASP A 244 29.31 13.87 6.35
C ASP A 244 28.18 12.82 6.31
N PRO A 245 27.75 12.37 5.11
CA PRO A 245 26.64 11.43 4.92
C PRO A 245 26.97 9.96 5.21
N GLU A 246 28.21 9.61 5.61
CA GLU A 246 28.63 8.21 5.86
C GLU A 246 28.89 7.87 7.34
N ARG A 247 28.46 8.71 8.29
CA ARG A 247 28.76 8.48 9.70
C ARG A 247 27.96 7.30 10.29
N SER A 248 28.56 6.11 10.22
CA SER A 248 28.09 4.86 10.84
C SER A 248 28.27 4.91 12.37
N GLY A 249 27.24 5.36 13.06
CA GLY A 249 27.03 5.11 14.49
C GLY A 249 26.16 3.87 14.64
N ALA A 250 26.68 2.80 15.25
CA ALA A 250 25.89 1.62 15.55
C ALA A 250 24.84 1.96 16.62
N GLU A 251 23.56 1.92 16.28
CA GLU A 251 22.48 2.11 17.23
C GLU A 251 21.82 0.79 17.65
N THR A 252 21.53 0.75 18.95
CA THR A 252 20.82 -0.30 19.65
C THR A 252 19.39 -0.37 19.14
N THR A 253 18.97 -1.56 18.71
CA THR A 253 17.61 -1.88 18.26
C THR A 253 16.57 -1.49 19.32
N ILE A 254 15.82 -0.43 19.03
CA ILE A 254 14.46 -0.18 19.55
C ILE A 254 13.49 -0.35 18.35
N HIS A 255 12.19 -0.52 18.60
CA HIS A 255 11.22 -0.69 17.52
C HIS A 255 11.26 0.52 16.57
N SER A 256 11.05 0.28 15.28
CA SER A 256 11.09 1.32 14.25
C SER A 256 9.95 1.04 13.29
N GLY A 257 9.19 2.09 12.96
CA GLY A 257 8.14 2.04 11.95
C GLY A 257 7.08 3.10 12.20
N SER A 258 6.96 4.04 11.27
CA SER A 258 6.05 5.18 11.41
C SER A 258 4.99 5.16 10.30
N THR A 259 3.79 5.61 10.64
CA THR A 259 2.65 5.70 9.72
C THR A 259 2.26 7.16 9.56
N LEU A 260 2.09 7.56 8.30
CA LEU A 260 1.73 8.92 7.95
C LEU A 260 0.36 8.95 7.29
N LEU A 261 -0.46 9.94 7.64
CA LEU A 261 -1.74 10.22 7.01
C LEU A 261 -1.88 11.73 6.86
N MET A 262 -2.38 12.17 5.71
CA MET A 262 -2.65 13.58 5.43
C MET A 262 -4.15 13.79 5.24
N LEU A 263 -4.72 14.78 5.94
CA LEU A 263 -6.11 15.17 5.84
C LEU A 263 -6.34 16.59 6.36
N ASP A 264 -7.36 17.27 5.86
CA ASP A 264 -7.86 18.54 6.42
C ASP A 264 -8.78 18.24 7.62
N ILE A 265 -8.26 18.33 8.85
CA ILE A 265 -9.00 17.91 10.06
C ILE A 265 -10.03 18.97 10.48
N ASP A 266 -9.73 20.24 10.28
CA ASP A 266 -10.54 21.36 10.75
C ASP A 266 -11.42 22.01 9.65
N GLY A 267 -11.26 21.57 8.40
CA GLY A 267 -12.03 22.00 7.24
C GLY A 267 -11.61 23.36 6.70
N ASN A 268 -10.38 23.80 6.97
CA ASN A 268 -9.88 25.11 6.56
C ASN A 268 -9.25 25.12 5.16
N GLY A 269 -9.10 23.95 4.52
CA GLY A 269 -8.51 23.75 3.20
C GLY A 269 -6.99 23.55 3.22
N GLU A 270 -6.34 23.62 4.38
CA GLU A 270 -4.95 23.25 4.61
C GLU A 270 -4.88 21.79 5.07
N GLN A 271 -3.81 21.09 4.68
CA GLN A 271 -3.65 19.68 5.05
C GLN A 271 -2.90 19.55 6.39
N ASP A 272 -3.44 18.76 7.30
CA ASP A 272 -2.78 18.32 8.53
C ASP A 272 -2.09 16.97 8.31
N VAL A 273 -0.93 16.77 8.95
CA VAL A 273 -0.27 15.47 9.03
C VAL A 273 -0.59 14.82 10.36
N VAL A 274 -1.17 13.62 10.30
CA VAL A 274 -1.32 12.71 11.42
C VAL A 274 -0.23 11.65 11.32
N MET A 275 0.47 11.45 12.42
CA MET A 275 1.61 10.55 12.54
C MET A 275 1.35 9.53 13.65
N GLY A 276 1.72 8.27 13.42
CA GLY A 276 1.74 7.23 14.43
C GLY A 276 3.09 6.50 14.41
N ASP A 277 3.69 6.32 15.58
CA ASP A 277 4.99 5.69 15.83
C ASP A 277 4.81 4.42 16.71
N VAL A 278 5.85 3.56 16.80
CA VAL A 278 5.82 2.22 17.44
C VAL A 278 6.83 2.05 18.57
#